data_AF-A0A961CAI9-F1
#
_entry.id   AF-A0A961CAI9-F1
#
_cell.length_a   1.000
_cell.length_b   1.000
_cell.length_c   1.000
_cell.angle_alpha   90.00
_cell.angle_beta   90.00
_cell.angle_gamma   90.00
#
_symmetry.space_group_name_H-M   'P 1'
#
loop_
_entity.id
_entity.type
_entity.pdbx_description
1 polymer ?
#
loop_
_entity_poly.entity_id
_entity_poly.type
_entity_poly.pdbx_seq_one_letter_code
_entity_poly.pdbx_strand_id
1 'polypeptide(L)'
;PPTWITLEQLARADEATPDGDVAAVVAHLAGDGPEFFETRIVMAGDAAVALYVGDAGYEPNDAEVPGGRHRLWMAPEGWRYERDDWD
;
A
#
# COMPACT_ATOMS: atom_id res chain seq x y z
N PRO A 1 -6.26 -4.13 -4.35
CA PRO A 1 -6.76 -5.43 -3.83
C PRO A 1 -6.44 -5.53 -2.33
N PRO A 2 -7.43 -5.31 -1.45
CA PRO A 2 -7.20 -5.13 -0.02
C PRO A 2 -6.44 -6.28 0.63
N THR A 3 -6.72 -7.52 0.23
CA THR A 3 -6.03 -8.71 0.77
C THR A 3 -4.53 -8.71 0.48
N TRP A 4 -4.10 -8.34 -0.74
CA TRP A 4 -2.67 -8.30 -1.07
C TRP A 4 -1.95 -7.24 -0.25
N ILE A 5 -2.58 -6.07 -0.06
CA ILE A 5 -2.05 -5.01 0.79
C ILE A 5 -1.88 -5.55 2.21
N THR A 6 -2.89 -6.15 2.83
CA THR A 6 -2.76 -6.74 4.18
C THR A 6 -1.62 -7.75 4.30
N LEU A 7 -1.40 -8.60 3.28
CA LEU A 7 -0.29 -9.56 3.30
C LEU A 7 1.08 -8.88 3.21
N GLU A 8 1.21 -7.83 2.39
CA GLU A 8 2.42 -7.00 2.32
C GLU A 8 2.70 -6.30 3.66
N GLN A 9 1.65 -5.79 4.32
CA GLN A 9 1.75 -5.17 5.65
C GLN A 9 2.25 -6.17 6.70
N LEU A 10 1.70 -7.38 6.70
CA LEU A 10 2.13 -8.48 7.57
C LEU A 10 3.59 -8.85 7.34
N ALA A 11 4.01 -8.97 6.08
CA ALA A 11 5.39 -9.31 5.73
C ALA A 11 6.39 -8.25 6.23
N ARG A 12 6.10 -6.96 6.04
CA ARG A 12 6.96 -5.87 6.54
C ARG A 12 7.03 -5.83 8.07
N ALA A 13 5.89 -6.06 8.74
CA ALA A 13 5.84 -6.10 10.20
C ALA A 13 6.64 -7.28 10.78
N ASP A 14 6.59 -8.44 10.12
CA ASP A 14 7.40 -9.63 10.47
C ASP A 14 8.90 -9.33 10.32
N GLU A 15 9.32 -8.74 9.19
CA GLU A 15 10.72 -8.33 8.97
C GLU A 15 11.23 -7.32 9.99
N ALA A 16 10.36 -6.40 10.44
CA ALA A 16 10.69 -5.38 11.44
C ALA A 16 10.70 -5.90 12.89
N THR A 17 10.21 -7.11 13.15
CA THR A 17 10.08 -7.69 14.49
C THR A 17 11.19 -8.70 14.77
N PRO A 18 12.13 -8.41 15.69
CA PRO A 18 13.15 -9.37 16.09
C PRO A 18 12.52 -10.64 16.67
N ASP A 19 13.09 -11.80 16.35
CA ASP A 19 12.71 -13.13 16.85
C ASP A 19 11.30 -13.63 16.46
N GLY A 20 10.58 -12.95 15.56
CA GLY A 20 9.29 -13.42 15.02
C GLY A 20 8.14 -13.44 16.02
N ASP A 21 8.10 -12.45 16.93
CA ASP A 21 6.99 -12.31 17.89
C ASP A 21 5.67 -11.94 17.18
N VAL A 22 4.91 -12.98 16.84
CA VAL A 22 3.58 -12.88 16.21
C VAL A 22 2.63 -11.99 17.03
N ALA A 23 2.74 -11.97 18.36
CA ALA A 23 1.85 -11.16 19.18
C ALA A 23 2.14 -9.66 19.00
N ALA A 24 3.41 -9.29 18.82
CA ALA A 24 3.80 -7.91 18.52
C ALA A 24 3.29 -7.46 17.15
N VAL A 25 3.43 -8.30 16.12
CA VAL A 25 2.90 -8.03 14.77
C VAL A 25 1.38 -7.85 14.78
N VAL A 26 0.65 -8.74 15.45
CA VAL A 26 -0.82 -8.64 15.55
C VAL A 26 -1.24 -7.40 16.33
N ALA A 27 -0.54 -7.06 17.42
CA ALA A 27 -0.85 -5.88 18.21
C ALA A 27 -0.62 -4.57 17.45
N HIS A 28 0.45 -4.50 16.64
CA HIS A 28 0.72 -3.37 15.75
C HIS A 28 -0.42 -3.15 14.76
N LEU A 29 -0.86 -4.21 14.07
CA LEU A 29 -1.93 -4.12 13.07
C LEU A 29 -3.33 -3.92 13.66
N ALA A 30 -3.54 -4.30 14.92
CA ALA A 30 -4.82 -4.11 15.61
C ALA A 30 -5.09 -2.65 16.01
N GLY A 31 -4.06 -1.80 16.03
CA GLY A 31 -4.14 -0.41 16.48
C GLY A 31 -4.99 0.50 15.58
N ASP A 32 -5.03 0.23 14.27
CA ASP A 32 -5.51 1.21 13.27
C ASP A 32 -6.93 0.98 12.74
N GLY A 33 -7.59 -0.11 13.16
CA GLY A 33 -8.91 -0.48 12.63
C GLY A 33 -8.87 -0.78 11.12
N PRO A 34 -10.02 -1.08 10.50
CA PRO A 34 -10.06 -1.36 9.07
C PRO A 34 -9.84 -0.08 8.26
N GLU A 35 -8.78 -0.08 7.44
CA GLU A 35 -8.52 1.01 6.48
C GLU A 35 -9.55 1.00 5.33
N PHE A 36 -10.04 2.20 4.97
CA PHE A 36 -10.98 2.39 3.87
C PHE A 36 -10.25 2.95 2.64
N PHE A 37 -10.37 2.24 1.52
CA PHE A 37 -9.72 2.60 0.26
C PHE A 37 -10.71 3.16 -0.76
N GLU A 38 -10.80 4.49 -0.88
CA GLU A 38 -11.46 5.13 -2.02
C GLU A 38 -10.55 5.10 -3.24
N THR A 39 -10.77 4.14 -4.13
CA THR A 39 -9.80 3.79 -5.18
C THR A 39 -10.07 4.55 -6.48
N ARG A 40 -9.02 5.16 -7.06
CA ARG A 40 -8.99 5.58 -8.47
C ARG A 40 -8.01 4.70 -9.24
N ILE A 41 -8.44 4.11 -10.36
CA ILE A 41 -7.57 3.26 -11.19
C ILE A 41 -7.11 4.06 -12.41
N VAL A 42 -5.80 4.12 -12.61
CA VAL A 42 -5.16 4.70 -13.79
C VAL A 42 -4.26 3.68 -14.48
N MET A 43 -3.99 3.88 -15.76
CA MET A 43 -3.03 3.08 -16.51
C MET A 43 -1.71 3.84 -16.61
N ALA A 44 -0.60 3.14 -16.40
CA ALA A 44 0.75 3.65 -16.58
C ALA A 44 1.58 2.59 -17.34
N GLY A 45 1.70 2.76 -18.66
CA GLY A 45 2.20 1.71 -19.54
C GLY A 45 1.32 0.45 -19.47
N ASP A 46 1.94 -0.70 -19.23
CA ASP A 46 1.26 -2.00 -19.11
C ASP A 46 0.76 -2.30 -17.69
N ALA A 47 0.96 -1.39 -16.74
CA ALA A 47 0.52 -1.54 -15.36
C ALA A 47 -0.80 -0.80 -15.10
N ALA A 48 -1.68 -1.42 -14.31
CA ALA A 48 -2.77 -0.73 -13.65
C ALA A 48 -2.30 -0.23 -12.28
N VAL A 49 -2.61 1.02 -11.95
CA VAL A 49 -2.24 1.64 -10.68
C VAL A 49 -3.51 2.02 -9.93
N ALA A 50 -3.71 1.43 -8.76
CA ALA A 50 -4.73 1.87 -7.82
C ALA A 50 -4.15 2.99 -6.96
N LEU A 51 -4.66 4.21 -7.16
CA LEU A 51 -4.33 5.39 -6.36
C LEU A 51 -5.32 5.53 -5.21
N TYR A 52 -4.82 5.88 -4.04
CA TYR A 52 -5.60 6.10 -2.82
C TYR A 52 -5.43 7.54 -2.33
N VAL A 53 -6.34 7.98 -1.45
CA VAL A 53 -6.27 9.30 -0.83
C VAL A 53 -4.93 9.45 -0.10
N GLY A 54 -4.27 10.58 -0.30
CA GLY A 54 -2.90 10.84 0.16
C GLY A 54 -1.84 10.72 -0.94
N ASP A 55 -2.15 10.05 -2.05
CA ASP A 55 -1.26 10.00 -3.21
C ASP A 55 -1.29 11.32 -4.01
N ALA A 56 -0.12 11.82 -4.41
CA ALA A 56 -0.01 13.04 -5.23
C ALA A 56 -0.73 12.92 -6.58
N GLY A 57 -0.84 11.71 -7.12
CA GLY A 57 -1.55 11.42 -8.36
C GLY A 57 -3.06 11.27 -8.21
N TYR A 58 -3.59 11.22 -6.98
CA TYR A 58 -5.00 10.90 -6.73
C TYR A 58 -5.96 11.89 -7.39
N GLU A 59 -5.82 13.18 -7.09
CA GLU A 59 -6.70 14.20 -7.65
C GLU A 59 -6.51 14.42 -9.17
N PRO A 60 -5.27 14.51 -9.68
CA PRO A 60 -5.01 14.61 -11.11
C PRO A 60 -5.41 13.36 -11.91
N ASN A 61 -5.61 12.22 -11.24
CA ASN A 61 -5.81 10.91 -11.85
C ASN A 61 -4.64 10.52 -12.77
N ASP A 62 -3.42 10.71 -12.26
CA ASP A 62 -2.17 10.50 -13.00
C ASP A 62 -1.08 9.95 -12.05
N ALA A 63 -0.61 8.73 -12.32
CA ALA A 63 0.39 8.05 -11.49
C ALA A 63 1.80 8.64 -11.64
N GLU A 64 2.08 9.43 -12.67
CA GLU A 64 3.41 10.00 -12.92
C GLU A 64 3.67 11.28 -12.11
N VAL A 65 2.63 11.83 -11.46
CA VAL A 65 2.75 13.04 -10.64
C VAL A 65 3.74 12.82 -9.47
N PRO A 66 4.80 13.64 -9.36
CA PRO A 66 5.76 13.56 -8.24
C PRO A 66 5.11 14.00 -6.93
N GLY A 67 5.50 13.39 -5.81
CA GLY A 67 5.03 13.77 -4.47
C GLY A 67 4.78 12.57 -3.55
N GLY A 68 3.89 12.74 -2.57
CA GLY A 68 3.51 11.69 -1.64
C GLY A 68 2.93 10.45 -2.33
N ARG A 69 3.14 9.29 -1.73
CA ARG A 69 2.71 7.99 -2.25
C ARG A 69 1.71 7.32 -1.34
N HIS A 70 0.62 6.85 -1.95
CA HIS A 70 -0.32 5.91 -1.38
C HIS A 70 -0.99 5.16 -2.53
N ARG A 71 -0.34 4.12 -3.05
CA ARG A 71 -0.75 3.45 -4.28
C ARG A 71 -0.35 1.98 -4.32
N LEU A 72 -1.07 1.22 -5.13
CA LEU A 72 -0.71 -0.15 -5.52
C LEU A 72 -0.49 -0.24 -7.02
N TRP A 73 0.73 -0.59 -7.42
CA TRP A 73 1.05 -1.00 -8.79
C TRP A 73 0.70 -2.46 -8.99
N MET A 74 -0.04 -2.76 -10.07
CA MET A 74 -0.39 -4.09 -10.51
C MET A 74 0.18 -4.30 -11.92
N ALA A 75 1.47 -4.64 -11.97
CA ALA A 75 2.18 -4.88 -13.23
C ALA A 75 2.32 -6.40 -13.50
N PRO A 76 2.56 -6.81 -14.76
CA PRO A 76 2.74 -8.23 -15.11
C PRO A 76 3.88 -8.93 -14.36
N GLU A 77 4.96 -8.21 -14.08
CA GLU A 77 6.16 -8.69 -13.39
C GLU A 77 5.97 -8.84 -11.87
N GLY A 78 4.95 -8.20 -11.30
CA GLY A 78 4.75 -8.18 -9.86
C GLY A 78 3.95 -6.98 -9.39
N TRP A 79 3.55 -7.05 -8.13
CA TRP A 79 2.75 -6.02 -7.49
C TRP A 79 3.58 -5.31 -6.45
N ARG A 80 3.35 -4.01 -6.28
CA ARG A 80 4.17 -3.16 -5.41
C ARG A 80 3.31 -2.08 -4.77
N TYR A 81 3.33 -2.05 -3.45
CA TYR A 81 2.61 -1.06 -2.66
C TYR A 81 3.58 0.00 -2.13
N GLU A 82 3.25 1.26 -2.39
CA GLU A 82 4.00 2.44 -1.96
C GLU A 82 3.14 3.25 -1.00
N ARG A 83 3.69 3.57 0.17
CA ARG A 83 3.05 4.43 1.16
C ARG A 83 4.12 5.16 1.97
N ASP A 84 4.08 6.49 1.98
CA ASP A 84 5.11 7.33 2.61
C ASP A 84 4.79 7.67 4.08
N ASP A 85 3.50 7.71 4.45
CA ASP A 85 3.04 7.96 5.83
C ASP A 85 2.95 6.66 6.65
N TRP A 86 3.67 5.62 6.24
CA TRP A 86 3.69 4.32 6.91
C TRP A 86 4.62 4.32 8.15
N ASP A 87 5.55 5.27 8.26
CA ASP A 87 6.56 5.33 9.34
C ASP A 87 5.98 5.70 10.72
#